data_AF-A0A9Q3S2X2-F1
#
_entry.id   AF-A0A9Q3S2X2-F1
#
_cell.length_a   1.000
_cell.length_b   1.000
_cell.length_c   1.000
_cell.angle_alpha   90.00
_cell.angle_beta   90.00
_cell.angle_gamma   90.00
#
_symmetry.space_group_name_H-M   'P 1'
#
loop_
_entity.id
_entity.type
_entity.pdbx_description
1 polymer ?
#
loop_
_entity_poly.entity_id
_entity_poly.type
_entity_poly.pdbx_seq_one_letter_code
_entity_poly.pdbx_strand_id
1 'polypeptide(L)'
;MNTNADIAAQRRDEEDARLVTGAADILAGIASLLGLVALGAALAVLGPFVGPVIAAAAAGLAIPLVKQRNFAFSGIVLAASFAAGVFVLASIVDMASGLVVAGAMAWFWHAYRVPFAGALVVAAPVATLILGMGEILETAWGGGGPLQSLAAGVILFAAAMAVDMSDPERETRRSGIAFWLHIFAAPCLVHGIFLIGGFDPSAAEPIAAIPVLAIVALLALVALVIDRRPLLASSIGYVAYALASLGEGLAIETRLIAVSLTLGIGILALAAFWSPLRRAALQLAPSALKKKLPAAGAFVPPPKPVAPETPAEEEPVRLVSGFNDIFVVMGTLPVAFGAWIVAGVWLYQSGIVTRGGLSEDWLWRTMTALLIPGVAIWLIAEFFVRVRRMAFPAIVLAGQFAFVAFFVGGLFGYAAINPEGRDLSGFRDGIDPLGVVIACLVSALLNVLFAFRHRVPFALAMAAAALLPMFFIDLLASTDPASTLPEPTETTIRIRLLLAGALAAGLGVWLDLSDRERRTQSSDTAFWLHMLASLLLVPNLFHFAATGEAVLLGAVVIFLGLAIFALAVNRRAGLIVGLPFLAWALGDTFEGFGSSSLAMLVFSGLVLWAAIKWQELRAALFAWIDQDERSGI
;
A
#
# COMPACT_ATOMS: atom_id res chain seq x y z
N MET A 1 26.03 20.42 -9.60
CA MET A 1 26.20 19.65 -8.35
C MET A 1 25.28 20.27 -7.32
N ASN A 2 24.11 19.68 -7.08
CA ASN A 2 23.19 20.19 -6.06
C ASN A 2 23.73 19.79 -4.69
N THR A 3 23.86 20.75 -3.79
CA THR A 3 24.36 20.52 -2.44
C THR A 3 23.35 19.67 -1.64
N ASN A 4 23.80 18.96 -0.61
CA ASN A 4 22.90 18.20 0.28
C ASN A 4 21.78 19.09 0.89
N ALA A 5 22.00 20.41 0.94
CA ALA A 5 21.00 21.40 1.35
C ALA A 5 19.88 21.58 0.31
N ASP A 6 20.20 21.61 -1.00
CA ASP A 6 19.20 21.72 -2.07
C ASP A 6 18.29 20.48 -2.12
N ILE A 7 18.85 19.30 -1.84
CA ILE A 7 18.10 18.05 -1.75
C ILE A 7 17.22 18.01 -0.48
N ALA A 8 17.72 18.55 0.64
CA ALA A 8 16.94 18.66 1.87
C ALA A 8 15.80 19.69 1.77
N ALA A 9 16.00 20.77 1.01
CA ALA A 9 14.96 21.73 0.66
C ALA A 9 13.91 21.10 -0.27
N GLN A 10 14.33 20.35 -1.30
CA GLN A 10 13.41 19.60 -2.17
C GLN A 10 12.57 18.56 -1.42
N ARG A 11 13.09 17.93 -0.36
CA ARG A 11 12.31 17.00 0.48
C ARG A 11 11.22 17.68 1.32
N ARG A 12 11.37 18.98 1.62
CA ARG A 12 10.37 19.75 2.38
C ARG A 12 9.27 20.36 1.51
N ASP A 13 9.48 20.40 0.19
CA ASP A 13 8.49 20.81 -0.82
C ASP A 13 7.49 19.69 -1.17
N GLU A 14 7.69 18.47 -0.65
CA GLU A 14 6.83 17.33 -0.97
C GLU A 14 5.62 17.30 -0.02
N GLU A 15 4.42 17.11 -0.58
CA GLU A 15 3.17 17.12 0.19
C GLU A 15 3.22 16.17 1.39
N ASP A 16 3.39 16.74 2.59
CA ASP A 16 3.52 16.09 3.89
C ASP A 16 2.16 15.56 4.39
N ALA A 17 1.44 14.85 3.52
CA ALA A 17 0.23 14.12 3.88
C ALA A 17 0.64 12.89 4.71
N ARG A 18 0.74 13.07 6.03
CA ARG A 18 1.00 11.97 6.97
C ARG A 18 -0.20 11.01 6.97
N LEU A 19 -0.13 9.97 6.14
CA LEU A 19 -1.16 8.92 6.07
C LEU A 19 -0.94 7.83 7.12
N VAL A 20 0.31 7.55 7.46
CA VAL A 20 0.74 6.55 8.43
C VAL A 20 1.91 7.12 9.23
N THR A 21 1.89 7.00 10.56
CA THR A 21 3.03 7.45 11.39
C THR A 21 4.01 6.34 11.76
N GLY A 22 3.61 5.07 11.65
CA GLY A 22 4.52 3.92 11.87
C GLY A 22 3.78 2.60 12.08
N ALA A 23 4.52 1.53 12.39
CA ALA A 23 3.94 0.19 12.57
C ALA A 23 2.97 0.13 13.76
N ALA A 24 3.23 0.92 14.81
CA ALA A 24 2.34 1.09 15.95
C ALA A 24 0.95 1.63 15.56
N ASP A 25 0.94 2.61 14.65
CA ASP A 25 -0.27 3.23 14.12
C ASP A 25 -1.05 2.26 13.23
N ILE A 26 -0.34 1.49 12.37
CA ILE A 26 -0.97 0.43 11.56
C ILE A 26 -1.65 -0.62 12.47
N LEU A 27 -0.93 -1.12 13.47
CA LEU A 27 -1.46 -2.12 14.41
C LEU A 27 -2.70 -1.59 15.15
N ALA A 28 -2.61 -0.37 15.69
CA ALA A 28 -3.72 0.25 16.41
C ALA A 28 -4.92 0.57 15.49
N GLY A 29 -4.67 0.97 14.25
CA GLY A 29 -5.71 1.23 13.26
C GLY A 29 -6.46 -0.03 12.85
N ILE A 30 -5.76 -1.14 12.57
CA ILE A 30 -6.39 -2.43 12.26
C ILE A 30 -7.20 -2.93 13.47
N ALA A 31 -6.62 -2.87 14.69
CA ALA A 31 -7.32 -3.28 15.90
C ALA A 31 -8.56 -2.40 16.20
N SER A 32 -8.48 -1.09 15.94
CA SER A 32 -9.63 -0.18 16.05
C SER A 32 -10.74 -0.54 15.06
N LEU A 33 -10.38 -0.83 13.80
CA LEU A 33 -11.33 -1.23 12.78
C LEU A 33 -12.03 -2.54 13.16
N LEU A 34 -11.26 -3.57 13.52
CA LEU A 34 -11.79 -4.86 13.95
C LEU A 34 -12.72 -4.71 15.16
N GLY A 35 -12.29 -3.96 16.18
CA GLY A 35 -13.07 -3.74 17.40
C GLY A 35 -14.37 -2.97 17.16
N LEU A 36 -14.37 -1.98 16.26
CA LEU A 36 -15.57 -1.20 15.94
C LEU A 36 -16.55 -1.96 15.05
N VAL A 37 -16.06 -2.78 14.11
CA VAL A 37 -16.90 -3.70 13.34
C VAL A 37 -17.53 -4.74 14.27
N ALA A 38 -16.73 -5.32 15.18
CA ALA A 38 -17.21 -6.26 16.18
C ALA A 38 -18.24 -5.63 17.13
N LEU A 39 -18.03 -4.38 17.57
CA LEU A 39 -19.01 -3.64 18.37
C LEU A 39 -20.33 -3.44 17.62
N GLY A 40 -20.26 -3.09 16.34
CA GLY A 40 -21.42 -2.95 15.46
C GLY A 40 -22.19 -4.27 15.31
N ALA A 41 -21.49 -5.37 15.08
CA ALA A 41 -22.10 -6.70 14.99
C ALA A 41 -22.69 -7.15 16.34
N ALA A 42 -21.97 -7.00 17.46
CA ALA A 42 -22.46 -7.39 18.79
C ALA A 42 -23.78 -6.70 19.17
N LEU A 43 -23.99 -5.49 18.66
CA LEU A 43 -25.12 -4.63 18.99
C LEU A 43 -26.09 -4.43 17.83
N ALA A 44 -26.05 -5.26 16.77
CA ALA A 44 -26.90 -5.04 15.60
C ALA A 44 -28.40 -5.16 15.89
N VAL A 45 -28.78 -5.83 17.01
CA VAL A 45 -30.16 -5.87 17.51
C VAL A 45 -30.74 -4.47 17.79
N LEU A 46 -29.87 -3.48 18.06
CA LEU A 46 -30.26 -2.09 18.23
C LEU A 46 -30.65 -1.40 16.92
N GLY A 47 -30.49 -2.07 15.77
CA GLY A 47 -30.74 -1.49 14.46
C GLY A 47 -29.94 -0.19 14.27
N PRO A 48 -30.57 0.90 13.78
CA PRO A 48 -29.89 2.19 13.62
C PRO A 48 -29.28 2.79 14.89
N PHE A 49 -29.76 2.39 16.08
CA PHE A 49 -29.23 2.89 17.36
C PHE A 49 -27.86 2.31 17.73
N VAL A 50 -27.32 1.36 16.95
CA VAL A 50 -25.92 0.95 17.07
C VAL A 50 -24.95 2.04 16.62
N GLY A 51 -25.37 2.88 15.67
CA GLY A 51 -24.55 3.93 15.08
C GLY A 51 -23.92 4.90 16.10
N PRO A 52 -24.71 5.49 17.03
CA PRO A 52 -24.19 6.36 18.08
C PRO A 52 -23.21 5.66 19.02
N VAL A 53 -23.38 4.36 19.26
CA VAL A 53 -22.47 3.57 20.10
C VAL A 53 -21.11 3.42 19.40
N ILE A 54 -21.11 3.10 18.10
CA ILE A 54 -19.89 3.06 17.28
C ILE A 54 -19.21 4.44 17.26
N ALA A 55 -19.98 5.51 17.07
CA ALA A 55 -19.45 6.88 17.06
C ALA A 55 -18.84 7.27 18.42
N ALA A 56 -19.53 6.96 19.53
CA ALA A 56 -19.01 7.21 20.87
C ALA A 56 -17.71 6.44 21.14
N ALA A 57 -17.65 5.16 20.75
CA ALA A 57 -16.45 4.33 20.88
C ALA A 57 -15.29 4.88 20.03
N ALA A 58 -15.54 5.26 18.78
CA ALA A 58 -14.53 5.84 17.90
C ALA A 58 -13.97 7.17 18.44
N ALA A 59 -14.84 8.04 18.97
CA ALA A 59 -14.41 9.26 19.64
C ALA A 59 -13.59 8.97 20.91
N GLY A 60 -14.02 8.00 21.73
CA GLY A 60 -13.28 7.56 22.91
C GLY A 60 -11.87 7.08 22.59
N LEU A 61 -11.73 6.23 21.56
CA LEU A 61 -10.43 5.71 21.09
C LEU A 61 -9.55 6.80 20.46
N ALA A 62 -10.13 7.87 19.92
CA ALA A 62 -9.37 8.98 19.36
C ALA A 62 -8.58 9.78 20.42
N ILE A 63 -8.99 9.71 21.69
CA ILE A 63 -8.25 10.36 22.79
C ILE A 63 -6.84 9.76 22.95
N PRO A 64 -6.68 8.46 23.26
CA PRO A 64 -5.34 7.88 23.39
C PRO A 64 -4.60 7.81 22.05
N LEU A 65 -5.26 7.45 20.94
CA LEU A 65 -4.55 7.21 19.68
C LEU A 65 -4.21 8.49 18.92
N VAL A 66 -5.15 9.42 18.78
CA VAL A 66 -4.94 10.64 17.98
C VAL A 66 -4.40 11.77 18.85
N LYS A 67 -5.07 12.08 19.97
CA LYS A 67 -4.71 13.25 20.78
C LYS A 67 -3.41 13.06 21.57
N GLN A 68 -3.18 11.87 22.14
CA GLN A 68 -1.98 11.59 22.93
C GLN A 68 -0.84 11.04 22.07
N ARG A 69 -1.13 10.15 21.11
CA ARG A 69 -0.10 9.45 20.31
C ARG A 69 0.11 10.00 18.89
N ASN A 70 -0.71 10.94 18.43
CA ASN A 70 -0.64 11.54 17.08
C ASN A 70 -0.69 10.53 15.93
N PHE A 71 -1.35 9.38 16.12
CA PHE A 71 -1.51 8.36 15.10
C PHE A 71 -2.41 8.83 13.95
N ALA A 72 -1.89 8.78 12.72
CA ALA A 72 -2.56 9.35 11.56
C ALA A 72 -3.50 8.35 10.90
N PHE A 73 -3.04 7.11 10.66
CA PHE A 73 -3.85 6.05 10.06
C PHE A 73 -5.02 5.69 10.97
N SER A 74 -4.75 5.50 12.26
CA SER A 74 -5.78 5.31 13.29
C SER A 74 -6.76 6.48 13.31
N GLY A 75 -6.28 7.72 13.16
CA GLY A 75 -7.14 8.91 13.07
C GLY A 75 -8.10 8.89 11.88
N ILE A 76 -7.65 8.41 10.71
CA ILE A 76 -8.49 8.23 9.52
C ILE A 76 -9.54 7.14 9.78
N VAL A 77 -9.13 5.97 10.29
CA VAL A 77 -10.03 4.85 10.63
C VAL A 77 -11.11 5.27 11.62
N LEU A 78 -10.74 5.98 12.68
CA LEU A 78 -11.67 6.43 13.71
C LEU A 78 -12.61 7.53 13.20
N ALA A 79 -12.12 8.47 12.38
CA ALA A 79 -12.97 9.48 11.76
C ALA A 79 -13.99 8.86 10.80
N ALA A 80 -13.56 7.89 9.98
CA ALA A 80 -14.45 7.13 9.08
C ALA A 80 -15.51 6.33 9.87
N SER A 81 -15.08 5.63 10.92
CA SER A 81 -15.99 4.84 11.77
C SER A 81 -16.98 5.72 12.53
N PHE A 82 -16.54 6.88 13.01
CA PHE A 82 -17.43 7.87 13.63
C PHE A 82 -18.45 8.39 12.62
N ALA A 83 -18.01 8.78 11.41
CA ALA A 83 -18.91 9.26 10.36
C ALA A 83 -19.94 8.19 9.96
N ALA A 84 -19.49 6.94 9.80
CA ALA A 84 -20.37 5.80 9.52
C ALA A 84 -21.37 5.57 10.65
N GLY A 85 -20.94 5.59 11.91
CA GLY A 85 -21.83 5.45 13.07
C GLY A 85 -22.90 6.55 13.13
N VAL A 86 -22.52 7.82 12.90
CA VAL A 86 -23.49 8.92 12.83
C VAL A 86 -24.43 8.76 11.64
N PHE A 87 -23.92 8.36 10.48
CA PHE A 87 -24.71 8.13 9.28
C PHE A 87 -25.76 7.04 9.48
N VAL A 88 -25.40 5.93 10.14
CA VAL A 88 -26.34 4.84 10.44
C VAL A 88 -27.56 5.35 11.21
N LEU A 89 -27.39 6.19 12.23
CA LEU A 89 -28.54 6.81 12.92
C LEU A 89 -29.25 7.84 12.01
N ALA A 90 -28.48 8.69 11.35
CA ALA A 90 -29.02 9.78 10.55
C ALA A 90 -29.78 9.30 9.31
N SER A 91 -29.54 8.06 8.86
CA SER A 91 -30.26 7.44 7.75
C SER A 91 -31.76 7.30 7.99
N ILE A 92 -32.21 7.35 9.26
CA ILE A 92 -33.64 7.37 9.61
C ILE A 92 -34.34 8.64 9.08
N VAL A 93 -33.60 9.75 8.92
CA VAL A 93 -34.10 11.06 8.45
C VAL A 93 -33.68 11.38 7.01
N ASP A 94 -33.32 10.34 6.25
CA ASP A 94 -32.98 10.30 4.82
C ASP A 94 -32.18 11.53 4.33
N MET A 95 -32.84 12.51 3.70
CA MET A 95 -32.19 13.62 3.01
C MET A 95 -31.36 14.56 3.93
N ALA A 96 -31.59 14.58 5.25
CA ALA A 96 -30.82 15.40 6.19
C ALA A 96 -29.56 14.71 6.74
N SER A 97 -29.33 13.43 6.42
CA SER A 97 -28.28 12.61 7.03
C SER A 97 -26.88 13.19 6.88
N GLY A 98 -26.53 13.74 5.71
CA GLY A 98 -25.21 14.33 5.48
C GLY A 98 -24.98 15.64 6.22
N LEU A 99 -26.03 16.42 6.53
CA LEU A 99 -25.91 17.60 7.39
C LEU A 99 -25.65 17.20 8.85
N VAL A 100 -26.30 16.12 9.33
CA VAL A 100 -26.04 15.55 10.66
C VAL A 100 -24.61 15.04 10.75
N VAL A 101 -24.15 14.29 9.73
CA VAL A 101 -22.76 13.82 9.64
C VAL A 101 -21.79 15.00 9.57
N ALA A 102 -22.10 16.07 8.82
CA ALA A 102 -21.27 17.27 8.75
C ALA A 102 -21.09 17.93 10.12
N GLY A 103 -22.18 18.12 10.88
CA GLY A 103 -22.13 18.70 12.21
C GLY A 103 -21.30 17.85 13.18
N ALA A 104 -21.49 16.53 13.13
CA ALA A 104 -20.75 15.60 13.98
C ALA A 104 -19.25 15.52 13.59
N MET A 105 -18.95 15.60 12.29
CA MET A 105 -17.58 15.70 11.77
C MET A 105 -16.90 17.01 12.10
N ALA A 106 -17.64 18.12 12.13
CA ALA A 106 -17.11 19.40 12.57
C ALA A 106 -16.67 19.31 14.04
N TRP A 107 -17.51 18.72 14.91
CA TRP A 107 -17.14 18.44 16.29
C TRP A 107 -15.89 17.54 16.39
N PHE A 108 -15.88 16.41 15.66
CA PHE A 108 -14.77 15.46 15.69
C PHE A 108 -13.46 16.12 15.21
N TRP A 109 -13.54 16.92 14.15
CA TRP A 109 -12.41 17.69 13.63
C TRP A 109 -11.93 18.73 14.65
N HIS A 110 -12.82 19.47 15.31
CA HIS A 110 -12.43 20.43 16.34
C HIS A 110 -11.75 19.75 17.54
N ALA A 111 -12.23 18.57 17.94
CA ALA A 111 -11.72 17.81 19.07
C ALA A 111 -10.35 17.15 18.81
N TYR A 112 -10.19 16.51 17.64
CA TYR A 112 -9.04 15.63 17.34
C TYR A 112 -8.13 16.16 16.21
N ARG A 113 -8.55 17.19 15.49
CA ARG A 113 -7.79 17.84 14.41
C ARG A 113 -7.34 16.89 13.30
N VAL A 114 -8.12 15.85 13.04
CA VAL A 114 -7.91 14.91 11.93
C VAL A 114 -8.33 15.58 10.61
N PRO A 115 -7.43 15.74 9.62
CA PRO A 115 -7.77 16.42 8.37
C PRO A 115 -8.88 15.74 7.56
N PHE A 116 -8.94 14.40 7.58
CA PHE A 116 -10.00 13.63 6.93
C PHE A 116 -11.38 14.01 7.46
N ALA A 117 -11.54 14.14 8.78
CA ALA A 117 -12.79 14.60 9.40
C ALA A 117 -13.18 16.02 8.95
N GLY A 118 -12.20 16.92 8.83
CA GLY A 118 -12.44 18.28 8.32
C GLY A 118 -12.95 18.30 6.88
N ALA A 119 -12.47 17.38 6.03
CA ALA A 119 -12.98 17.24 4.66
C ALA A 119 -14.40 16.67 4.62
N LEU A 120 -14.73 15.74 5.52
CA LEU A 120 -16.08 15.16 5.61
C LEU A 120 -17.16 16.17 6.03
N VAL A 121 -16.79 17.30 6.64
CA VAL A 121 -17.73 18.41 6.92
C VAL A 121 -18.40 18.92 5.63
N VAL A 122 -17.68 18.91 4.51
CA VAL A 122 -18.20 19.33 3.20
C VAL A 122 -18.61 18.13 2.35
N ALA A 123 -17.84 17.04 2.39
CA ALA A 123 -18.10 15.88 1.54
C ALA A 123 -19.39 15.13 1.90
N ALA A 124 -19.71 14.97 3.19
CA ALA A 124 -20.91 14.25 3.62
C ALA A 124 -22.23 14.90 3.13
N PRO A 125 -22.48 16.22 3.30
CA PRO A 125 -23.71 16.84 2.82
C PRO A 125 -23.76 16.90 1.29
N VAL A 126 -22.62 17.07 0.61
CA VAL A 126 -22.57 16.96 -0.85
C VAL A 126 -23.00 15.56 -1.31
N ALA A 127 -22.49 14.50 -0.67
CA ALA A 127 -22.85 13.13 -1.00
C ALA A 127 -24.35 12.88 -0.81
N THR A 128 -24.95 13.25 0.34
CA THR A 128 -26.35 12.91 0.60
C THR A 128 -27.35 13.84 -0.10
N LEU A 129 -27.06 15.13 -0.21
CA LEU A 129 -28.00 16.11 -0.77
C LEU A 129 -27.97 16.19 -2.30
N ILE A 130 -26.82 15.86 -2.90
CA ILE A 130 -26.64 15.97 -4.35
C ILE A 130 -26.66 14.61 -5.03
N LEU A 131 -26.07 13.58 -4.41
CA LEU A 131 -26.01 12.22 -4.98
C LEU A 131 -27.10 11.29 -4.40
N GLY A 132 -27.79 11.63 -3.31
CA GLY A 132 -28.85 10.79 -2.75
C GLY A 132 -28.36 9.56 -1.96
N MET A 133 -29.16 9.06 -1.01
CA MET A 133 -28.73 8.03 -0.06
C MET A 133 -28.64 6.60 -0.62
N GLY A 134 -29.60 6.20 -1.46
CA GLY A 134 -29.61 4.86 -2.09
C GLY A 134 -28.46 4.67 -3.09
N GLU A 135 -27.97 5.77 -3.64
CA GLU A 135 -26.90 5.77 -4.61
C GLU A 135 -25.53 5.70 -3.91
N ILE A 136 -25.33 6.15 -2.66
CA ILE A 136 -24.03 6.11 -1.92
C ILE A 136 -23.35 4.71 -1.90
N LEU A 137 -24.12 3.62 -1.99
CA LEU A 137 -23.59 2.25 -2.01
C LEU A 137 -23.38 1.69 -3.43
N GLU A 138 -24.14 2.15 -4.44
CA GLU A 138 -23.89 1.87 -5.87
C GLU A 138 -22.84 2.84 -6.49
N THR A 139 -22.65 4.02 -5.89
CA THR A 139 -21.86 5.20 -6.33
C THR A 139 -20.37 5.14 -6.04
N ALA A 140 -19.81 4.02 -5.58
CA ALA A 140 -18.36 3.90 -5.61
C ALA A 140 -17.82 4.15 -7.05
N TRP A 141 -18.68 4.02 -8.09
CA TRP A 141 -18.34 4.21 -9.50
C TRP A 141 -19.39 4.96 -10.37
N GLY A 142 -20.56 5.35 -9.87
CA GLY A 142 -21.48 6.19 -10.65
C GLY A 142 -22.95 6.18 -10.24
N GLY A 143 -23.30 7.03 -9.27
CA GLY A 143 -24.68 7.46 -9.08
C GLY A 143 -24.75 8.97 -8.92
N GLY A 144 -25.96 9.48 -9.00
CA GLY A 144 -26.35 10.81 -9.40
C GLY A 144 -26.54 10.83 -10.91
N GLY A 145 -27.57 11.53 -11.38
CA GLY A 145 -27.62 11.95 -12.77
C GLY A 145 -26.36 12.76 -13.13
N PRO A 146 -25.96 12.83 -14.41
CA PRO A 146 -24.73 13.47 -14.87
C PRO A 146 -24.45 14.86 -14.26
N LEU A 147 -25.51 15.68 -14.16
CA LEU A 147 -25.46 17.03 -13.60
C LEU A 147 -25.24 17.07 -12.09
N GLN A 148 -25.76 16.09 -11.35
CA GLN A 148 -25.60 15.98 -9.90
C GLN A 148 -24.15 15.65 -9.56
N SER A 149 -23.55 14.66 -10.23
CA SER A 149 -22.14 14.31 -10.01
C SER A 149 -21.22 15.48 -10.37
N LEU A 150 -21.50 16.19 -11.48
CA LEU A 150 -20.74 17.40 -11.83
C LEU A 150 -20.90 18.51 -10.79
N ALA A 151 -22.12 18.79 -10.35
CA ALA A 151 -22.38 19.81 -9.33
C ALA A 151 -21.67 19.49 -8.01
N ALA A 152 -21.73 18.23 -7.57
CA ALA A 152 -21.00 17.74 -6.41
C ALA A 152 -19.49 17.96 -6.56
N GLY A 153 -18.93 17.58 -7.71
CA GLY A 153 -17.52 17.78 -8.02
C GLY A 153 -17.11 19.26 -8.00
N VAL A 154 -17.91 20.15 -8.60
CA VAL A 154 -17.64 21.59 -8.62
C VAL A 154 -17.67 22.18 -7.21
N ILE A 155 -18.65 21.81 -6.39
CA ILE A 155 -18.77 22.28 -5.00
C ILE A 155 -17.57 21.81 -4.17
N LEU A 156 -17.22 20.53 -4.25
CA LEU A 156 -16.08 19.98 -3.53
C LEU A 156 -14.77 20.61 -3.99
N PHE A 157 -14.59 20.81 -5.29
CA PHE A 157 -13.40 21.45 -5.85
C PHE A 157 -13.28 22.91 -5.43
N ALA A 158 -14.39 23.67 -5.47
CA ALA A 158 -14.42 25.06 -5.00
C ALA A 158 -14.09 25.15 -3.50
N ALA A 159 -14.64 24.26 -2.68
CA ALA A 159 -14.32 24.18 -1.25
C ALA A 159 -12.84 23.80 -1.03
N ALA A 160 -12.33 22.81 -1.78
CA ALA A 160 -10.94 22.41 -1.73
C ALA A 160 -10.03 23.60 -2.04
N MET A 161 -10.34 24.37 -3.07
CA MET A 161 -9.58 25.54 -3.48
C MET A 161 -9.64 26.69 -2.47
N ALA A 162 -10.81 26.94 -1.89
CA ALA A 162 -10.97 27.95 -0.86
C ALA A 162 -10.12 27.63 0.39
N VAL A 163 -10.10 26.36 0.80
CA VAL A 163 -9.28 25.89 1.92
C VAL A 163 -7.80 25.96 1.56
N ASP A 164 -7.41 25.54 0.36
CA ASP A 164 -6.02 25.51 -0.11
C ASP A 164 -5.41 26.92 -0.19
N MET A 165 -6.14 27.86 -0.79
CA MET A 165 -5.71 29.27 -0.91
C MET A 165 -5.64 30.00 0.44
N SER A 166 -6.26 29.45 1.49
CA SER A 166 -6.17 30.00 2.85
C SER A 166 -4.89 29.61 3.59
N ASP A 167 -4.11 28.67 3.04
CA ASP A 167 -2.85 28.17 3.60
C ASP A 167 -1.78 28.02 2.49
N PRO A 168 -1.32 29.14 1.87
CA PRO A 168 -0.42 29.08 0.70
C PRO A 168 0.95 28.46 1.01
N GLU A 169 1.42 28.60 2.25
CA GLU A 169 2.70 28.04 2.72
C GLU A 169 2.56 26.58 3.19
N ARG A 170 1.33 26.04 3.25
CA ARG A 170 1.00 24.65 3.63
C ARG A 170 1.52 24.25 5.01
N GLU A 171 1.57 25.20 5.93
CA GLU A 171 2.09 24.95 7.28
C GLU A 171 1.03 24.45 8.26
N THR A 172 -0.25 24.63 7.91
CA THR A 172 -1.38 24.28 8.78
C THR A 172 -2.03 22.97 8.37
N ARG A 173 -2.90 22.45 9.25
CA ARG A 173 -3.71 21.26 8.96
C ARG A 173 -4.74 21.48 7.84
N ARG A 174 -4.96 22.73 7.40
CA ARG A 174 -5.86 23.07 6.29
C ARG A 174 -5.36 22.47 4.97
N SER A 175 -4.05 22.43 4.75
CA SER A 175 -3.45 21.72 3.62
C SER A 175 -3.90 20.26 3.54
N GLY A 176 -3.98 19.57 4.69
CA GLY A 176 -4.49 18.18 4.76
C GLY A 176 -5.99 18.06 4.49
N ILE A 177 -6.80 19.06 4.86
CA ILE A 177 -8.25 19.08 4.56
C ILE A 177 -8.46 19.28 3.06
N ALA A 178 -7.76 20.27 2.48
CA ALA A 178 -7.78 20.52 1.05
C ALA A 178 -7.34 19.29 0.25
N PHE A 179 -6.32 18.57 0.71
CA PHE A 179 -5.88 17.30 0.12
C PHE A 179 -7.04 16.30 -0.04
N TRP A 180 -7.77 16.01 1.04
CA TRP A 180 -8.88 15.06 0.99
C TRP A 180 -10.07 15.58 0.16
N LEU A 181 -10.36 16.88 0.21
CA LEU A 181 -11.40 17.48 -0.63
C LEU A 181 -11.09 17.36 -2.13
N HIS A 182 -9.83 17.52 -2.55
CA HIS A 182 -9.44 17.29 -3.94
C HIS A 182 -9.59 15.81 -4.35
N ILE A 183 -9.27 14.86 -3.45
CA ILE A 183 -9.48 13.42 -3.67
C ILE A 183 -10.98 13.12 -3.89
N PHE A 184 -11.87 13.74 -3.12
CA PHE A 184 -13.32 13.55 -3.30
C PHE A 184 -13.86 14.29 -4.53
N ALA A 185 -13.30 15.45 -4.88
CA ALA A 185 -13.79 16.26 -5.98
C ALA A 185 -13.52 15.63 -7.35
N ALA A 186 -12.32 15.06 -7.54
CA ALA A 186 -11.88 14.62 -8.86
C ALA A 186 -12.77 13.54 -9.51
N PRO A 187 -13.17 12.45 -8.81
CA PRO A 187 -14.05 11.44 -9.38
C PRO A 187 -15.39 12.03 -9.76
N CYS A 188 -16.00 12.84 -8.89
CA CYS A 188 -17.30 13.47 -9.16
C CYS A 188 -17.25 14.40 -10.38
N LEU A 189 -16.19 15.21 -10.50
CA LEU A 189 -15.97 16.07 -11.67
C LEU A 189 -15.83 15.25 -12.95
N VAL A 190 -14.89 14.30 -12.97
CA VAL A 190 -14.61 13.54 -14.19
C VAL A 190 -15.80 12.69 -14.57
N HIS A 191 -16.43 12.01 -13.62
CA HIS A 191 -17.63 11.20 -13.83
C HIS A 191 -18.80 12.03 -14.37
N GLY A 192 -19.11 13.17 -13.75
CA GLY A 192 -20.20 14.03 -14.19
C GLY A 192 -19.99 14.57 -15.60
N ILE A 193 -18.77 15.01 -15.94
CA ILE A 193 -18.47 15.46 -17.31
C ILE A 193 -18.54 14.28 -18.30
N PHE A 194 -18.08 13.10 -17.88
CA PHE A 194 -18.13 11.89 -18.70
C PHE A 194 -19.58 11.58 -19.11
N LEU A 195 -20.49 11.53 -18.14
CA LEU A 195 -21.89 11.24 -18.41
C LEU A 195 -22.59 12.38 -19.20
N ILE A 196 -22.28 13.66 -18.93
CA ILE A 196 -22.88 14.80 -19.67
C ILE A 196 -22.45 14.79 -21.14
N GLY A 197 -21.22 14.34 -21.43
CA GLY A 197 -20.71 14.20 -22.77
C GLY A 197 -21.43 13.13 -23.62
N GLY A 198 -22.40 12.42 -23.04
CA GLY A 198 -23.09 11.30 -23.69
C GLY A 198 -22.23 10.04 -23.75
N PHE A 199 -21.16 9.97 -22.95
CA PHE A 199 -20.28 8.82 -22.93
C PHE A 199 -20.89 7.77 -22.00
N ASP A 200 -21.36 6.68 -22.59
CA ASP A 200 -21.79 5.51 -21.85
C ASP A 200 -20.56 4.58 -21.72
N PRO A 201 -20.04 4.36 -20.50
CA PRO A 201 -18.92 3.44 -20.28
C PRO A 201 -19.22 2.02 -20.80
N SER A 202 -20.51 1.66 -20.88
CA SER A 202 -21.00 0.37 -21.33
C SER A 202 -21.21 0.27 -22.85
N ALA A 203 -21.24 1.39 -23.58
CA ALA A 203 -21.49 1.41 -25.02
C ALA A 203 -20.22 1.31 -25.90
N ALA A 204 -19.01 1.39 -25.31
CA ALA A 204 -17.72 1.20 -26.00
C ALA A 204 -17.61 1.99 -27.33
N GLU A 205 -17.75 3.31 -27.28
CA GLU A 205 -17.60 4.18 -28.47
C GLU A 205 -16.23 4.90 -28.50
N PRO A 206 -15.41 4.74 -29.56
CA PRO A 206 -14.07 5.34 -29.67
C PRO A 206 -14.02 6.88 -29.65
N ILE A 207 -15.10 7.55 -30.10
CA ILE A 207 -15.19 9.02 -30.21
C ILE A 207 -15.15 9.69 -28.83
N ALA A 208 -15.43 8.94 -27.76
CA ALA A 208 -15.48 9.42 -26.38
C ALA A 208 -14.13 9.79 -25.76
N ALA A 209 -13.01 9.33 -26.32
CA ALA A 209 -11.71 9.46 -25.65
C ALA A 209 -11.11 10.88 -25.69
N ILE A 210 -11.24 11.59 -26.82
CA ILE A 210 -10.60 12.89 -27.02
C ILE A 210 -11.10 13.93 -26.01
N PRO A 211 -12.43 14.09 -25.77
CA PRO A 211 -12.94 15.01 -24.77
C PRO A 211 -12.47 14.66 -23.35
N VAL A 212 -12.46 13.37 -22.99
CA VAL A 212 -11.99 12.91 -21.67
C VAL A 212 -10.52 13.25 -21.46
N LEU A 213 -9.66 12.97 -22.44
CA LEU A 213 -8.25 13.34 -22.38
C LEU A 213 -8.05 14.85 -22.31
N ALA A 214 -8.88 15.64 -23.01
CA ALA A 214 -8.84 17.10 -22.94
C ALA A 214 -9.21 17.63 -21.54
N ILE A 215 -10.25 17.05 -20.92
CA ILE A 215 -10.67 17.39 -19.55
C ILE A 215 -9.59 17.01 -18.55
N VAL A 216 -9.02 15.80 -18.65
CA VAL A 216 -7.94 15.39 -17.75
C VAL A 216 -6.69 16.24 -17.97
N ALA A 217 -6.37 16.65 -19.21
CA ALA A 217 -5.30 17.60 -19.47
C ALA A 217 -5.58 18.97 -18.81
N LEU A 218 -6.82 19.44 -18.82
CA LEU A 218 -7.23 20.65 -18.10
C LEU A 218 -7.06 20.46 -16.58
N LEU A 219 -7.52 19.34 -16.02
CA LEU A 219 -7.31 19.00 -14.61
C LEU A 219 -5.81 18.89 -14.26
N ALA A 220 -4.98 18.39 -15.18
CA ALA A 220 -3.53 18.33 -15.02
C ALA A 220 -2.91 19.73 -14.98
N LEU A 221 -3.34 20.63 -15.85
CA LEU A 221 -2.92 22.02 -15.84
C LEU A 221 -3.32 22.71 -14.53
N VAL A 222 -4.56 22.50 -14.09
CA VAL A 222 -5.04 23.00 -12.80
C VAL A 222 -4.20 22.43 -11.66
N ALA A 223 -4.00 21.10 -11.61
CA ALA A 223 -3.17 20.40 -10.62
C ALA A 223 -1.73 20.94 -10.56
N LEU A 224 -1.12 21.25 -11.72
CA LEU A 224 0.20 21.86 -11.81
C LEU A 224 0.23 23.27 -11.21
N VAL A 225 -0.75 24.11 -11.55
CA VAL A 225 -0.84 25.49 -11.06
C VAL A 225 -1.00 25.53 -9.54
N ILE A 226 -1.86 24.67 -8.99
CA ILE A 226 -2.16 24.60 -7.55
C ILE A 226 -1.14 23.74 -6.77
N ASP A 227 -0.22 23.06 -7.47
CA ASP A 227 0.75 22.14 -6.90
C ASP A 227 0.10 20.97 -6.13
N ARG A 228 -1.01 20.40 -6.66
CA ARG A 228 -1.80 19.32 -6.03
C ARG A 228 -1.90 18.09 -6.93
N ARG A 229 -1.10 17.08 -6.62
CA ARG A 229 -1.08 15.79 -7.32
C ARG A 229 -2.30 14.88 -7.08
N PRO A 230 -3.00 14.92 -5.92
CA PRO A 230 -4.13 14.03 -5.65
C PRO A 230 -5.28 14.17 -6.65
N LEU A 231 -5.47 15.38 -7.17
CA LEU A 231 -6.47 15.65 -8.20
C LEU A 231 -6.27 14.76 -9.44
N LEU A 232 -5.01 14.53 -9.82
CA LEU A 232 -4.67 13.70 -10.99
C LEU A 232 -4.77 12.21 -10.70
N ALA A 233 -4.22 11.77 -9.57
CA ALA A 233 -4.22 10.36 -9.19
C ALA A 233 -5.63 9.77 -9.15
N SER A 234 -6.61 10.55 -8.72
CA SER A 234 -8.00 10.14 -8.61
C SER A 234 -8.71 10.02 -9.98
N SER A 235 -8.21 10.69 -11.01
CA SER A 235 -8.73 10.62 -12.39
C SER A 235 -8.12 9.52 -13.27
N ILE A 236 -7.11 8.80 -12.77
CA ILE A 236 -6.29 7.89 -13.56
C ILE A 236 -7.09 6.77 -14.26
N GLY A 237 -8.13 6.24 -13.60
CA GLY A 237 -8.98 5.19 -14.16
C GLY A 237 -9.70 5.66 -15.42
N TYR A 238 -10.14 6.92 -15.44
CA TYR A 238 -10.78 7.53 -16.62
C TYR A 238 -9.79 7.74 -17.76
N VAL A 239 -8.54 8.10 -17.46
CA VAL A 239 -7.48 8.20 -18.48
C VAL A 239 -7.18 6.82 -19.08
N ALA A 240 -7.04 5.81 -18.22
CA ALA A 240 -6.80 4.43 -18.66
C ALA A 240 -7.93 3.94 -19.57
N TYR A 241 -9.18 4.19 -19.18
CA TYR A 241 -10.36 3.88 -19.98
C TYR A 241 -10.36 4.62 -21.34
N ALA A 242 -10.11 5.93 -21.34
CA ALA A 242 -10.06 6.73 -22.56
C ALA A 242 -8.93 6.29 -23.52
N LEU A 243 -7.75 5.96 -22.99
CA LEU A 243 -6.67 5.40 -23.80
C LEU A 243 -7.04 4.02 -24.36
N ALA A 244 -7.79 3.22 -23.59
CA ALA A 244 -8.22 1.90 -24.03
C ALA A 244 -9.26 1.99 -25.16
N SER A 245 -10.19 2.94 -25.11
CA SER A 245 -11.19 3.14 -26.17
C SER A 245 -10.57 3.67 -27.47
N LEU A 246 -9.50 4.47 -27.42
CA LEU A 246 -8.72 4.84 -28.62
C LEU A 246 -8.08 3.64 -29.32
N GLY A 247 -7.80 2.56 -28.57
CA GLY A 247 -7.22 1.34 -29.09
C GLY A 247 -8.26 0.30 -29.51
N GLU A 248 -9.55 0.63 -29.57
CA GLU A 248 -10.56 -0.28 -30.08
C GLU A 248 -10.28 -0.69 -31.53
N GLY A 249 -10.48 -1.97 -31.83
CA GLY A 249 -10.10 -2.59 -33.11
C GLY A 249 -8.63 -3.03 -33.18
N LEU A 250 -7.75 -2.61 -32.26
CA LEU A 250 -6.42 -3.20 -32.13
C LEU A 250 -6.49 -4.56 -31.44
N ALA A 251 -5.47 -5.39 -31.68
CA ALA A 251 -5.27 -6.61 -30.91
C ALA A 251 -5.10 -6.27 -29.41
N ILE A 252 -5.62 -7.15 -28.53
CA ILE A 252 -5.72 -6.89 -27.09
C ILE A 252 -4.35 -6.56 -26.50
N GLU A 253 -3.31 -7.31 -26.87
CA GLU A 253 -1.94 -7.08 -26.42
C GLU A 253 -1.40 -5.73 -26.85
N THR A 254 -1.66 -5.30 -28.09
CA THR A 254 -1.22 -3.99 -28.61
C THR A 254 -1.92 -2.86 -27.86
N ARG A 255 -3.24 -3.01 -27.64
CA ARG A 255 -4.03 -2.06 -26.85
C ARG A 255 -3.52 -1.95 -25.41
N LEU A 256 -3.29 -3.08 -24.74
CA LEU A 256 -2.79 -3.09 -23.36
C LEU A 256 -1.38 -2.49 -23.25
N ILE A 257 -0.48 -2.79 -24.19
CA ILE A 257 0.86 -2.16 -24.26
C ILE A 257 0.72 -0.65 -24.42
N ALA A 258 -0.09 -0.20 -25.39
CA ALA A 258 -0.27 1.23 -25.67
C ALA A 258 -0.84 1.97 -24.46
N VAL A 259 -1.90 1.46 -23.84
CA VAL A 259 -2.52 2.05 -22.64
C VAL A 259 -1.54 2.13 -21.49
N SER A 260 -0.93 1.00 -21.13
CA SER A 260 -0.08 0.91 -19.93
C SER A 260 1.20 1.73 -20.05
N LEU A 261 1.90 1.69 -21.19
CA LEU A 261 3.11 2.46 -21.41
C LEU A 261 2.80 3.96 -21.56
N THR A 262 1.76 4.34 -22.30
CA THR A 262 1.40 5.77 -22.46
C THR A 262 0.98 6.38 -21.14
N LEU A 263 0.12 5.70 -20.39
CA LEU A 263 -0.33 6.13 -19.07
C LEU A 263 0.84 6.22 -18.08
N GLY A 264 1.62 5.14 -17.99
CA GLY A 264 2.74 5.04 -17.06
C GLY A 264 3.85 6.05 -17.35
N ILE A 265 4.31 6.14 -18.60
CA ILE A 265 5.34 7.11 -19.00
C ILE A 265 4.82 8.54 -18.83
N GLY A 266 3.55 8.81 -19.18
CA GLY A 266 2.95 10.13 -18.99
C GLY A 266 2.94 10.58 -17.52
N ILE A 267 2.55 9.69 -16.61
CA ILE A 267 2.55 9.95 -15.17
C ILE A 267 3.97 10.13 -14.64
N LEU A 268 4.91 9.25 -15.01
CA LEU A 268 6.30 9.35 -14.59
C LEU A 268 6.97 10.62 -15.14
N ALA A 269 6.69 11.00 -16.38
CA ALA A 269 7.15 12.26 -16.96
C ALA A 269 6.58 13.45 -16.19
N LEU A 270 5.29 13.44 -15.86
CA LEU A 270 4.67 14.50 -15.08
C LEU A 270 5.27 14.60 -13.67
N ALA A 271 5.54 13.46 -13.02
CA ALA A 271 6.22 13.42 -11.72
C ALA A 271 7.67 13.90 -11.81
N ALA A 272 8.40 13.51 -12.87
CA ALA A 272 9.78 13.91 -13.12
C ALA A 272 9.89 15.41 -13.43
N PHE A 273 9.02 15.94 -14.28
CA PHE A 273 9.08 17.31 -14.74
C PHE A 273 8.10 18.24 -14.02
N TRP A 274 7.58 17.82 -12.86
CA TRP A 274 6.59 18.59 -12.09
C TRP A 274 7.01 20.05 -11.86
N SER A 275 8.16 20.30 -11.24
CA SER A 275 8.61 21.68 -10.95
C SER A 275 8.89 22.51 -12.21
N PRO A 276 9.57 21.99 -13.25
CA PRO A 276 9.66 22.69 -14.55
C PRO A 276 8.30 23.02 -15.18
N LEU A 277 7.39 22.04 -15.27
CA LEU A 277 6.06 22.20 -15.86
C LEU A 277 5.21 23.18 -15.08
N ARG A 278 5.28 23.13 -13.75
CA ARG A 278 4.62 24.08 -12.86
C ARG A 278 5.13 25.50 -13.09
N ARG A 279 6.44 25.71 -13.17
CA ARG A 279 7.01 27.03 -13.45
C ARG A 279 6.52 27.58 -14.80
N ALA A 280 6.45 26.74 -15.83
CA ALA A 280 5.91 27.13 -17.13
C ALA A 280 4.41 27.47 -17.05
N ALA A 281 3.60 26.62 -16.40
CA ALA A 281 2.17 26.86 -16.21
C ALA A 281 1.90 28.16 -15.42
N LEU A 282 2.71 28.46 -14.39
CA LEU A 282 2.59 29.70 -13.64
C LEU A 282 2.93 30.94 -14.48
N GLN A 283 3.75 30.86 -15.54
CA GLN A 283 3.98 32.03 -16.40
C GLN A 283 2.69 32.51 -17.07
N LEU A 284 1.80 31.58 -17.43
CA LEU A 284 0.50 31.86 -18.03
C LEU A 284 -0.56 32.31 -17.01
N ALA A 285 -0.32 32.10 -15.72
CA ALA A 285 -1.28 32.44 -14.67
C ALA A 285 -1.35 33.97 -14.40
N PRO A 286 -2.55 34.54 -14.17
CA PRO A 286 -2.71 35.94 -13.79
C PRO A 286 -1.96 36.30 -12.50
N SER A 287 -1.44 37.53 -12.43
CA SER A 287 -0.67 38.01 -11.28
C SER A 287 -1.45 38.00 -9.96
N ALA A 288 -2.77 38.20 -10.01
CA ALA A 288 -3.65 38.11 -8.86
C ALA A 288 -3.73 36.68 -8.27
N LEU A 289 -3.69 35.66 -9.13
CA LEU A 289 -3.72 34.25 -8.70
C LEU A 289 -2.37 33.83 -8.11
N LYS A 290 -1.25 34.29 -8.69
CA LYS A 290 0.11 33.99 -8.19
C LYS A 290 0.32 34.36 -6.72
N LYS A 291 -0.31 35.43 -6.24
CA LYS A 291 -0.20 35.88 -4.84
C LYS A 291 -0.91 34.96 -3.83
N LYS A 292 -1.87 34.14 -4.29
CA LYS A 292 -2.66 33.23 -3.45
C LYS A 292 -2.22 31.77 -3.58
N LEU A 293 -1.34 31.48 -4.54
CA LEU A 293 -0.81 30.14 -4.77
C LEU A 293 0.52 29.96 -4.04
N PRO A 294 0.92 28.71 -3.74
CA PRO A 294 2.23 28.43 -3.17
C PRO A 294 3.34 29.03 -4.03
N ALA A 295 4.44 29.48 -3.43
CA ALA A 295 5.57 30.03 -4.18
C ALA A 295 6.11 29.02 -5.20
N ALA A 296 6.62 29.51 -6.33
CA ALA A 296 7.16 28.69 -7.42
C ALA A 296 8.58 28.17 -7.17
N GLY A 297 9.07 28.21 -5.92
CA GLY A 297 10.42 27.84 -5.53
C GLY A 297 10.47 27.38 -4.07
N ALA A 298 11.50 26.61 -3.75
CA ALA A 298 11.71 25.97 -2.46
C ALA A 298 11.62 26.98 -1.31
N PHE A 299 10.46 26.99 -0.65
CA PHE A 299 10.34 27.65 0.62
C PHE A 299 11.00 26.73 1.63
N VAL A 300 12.12 27.17 2.21
CA VAL A 300 12.71 26.50 3.38
C VAL A 300 12.10 27.18 4.59
N PRO A 301 11.01 26.63 5.19
CA PRO A 301 10.53 27.16 6.45
C PRO A 301 11.67 27.09 7.47
N PRO A 302 11.81 28.11 8.34
CA PRO A 302 12.78 28.04 9.43
C PRO A 302 12.56 26.74 10.22
N PRO A 303 13.64 26.09 10.70
CA PRO A 303 13.53 24.83 11.41
C PRO A 303 12.50 24.99 12.53
N LYS A 304 11.41 24.20 12.44
CA LYS A 304 10.41 24.13 13.50
C LYS A 304 11.15 23.89 14.81
N PRO A 305 10.87 24.66 15.89
CA PRO A 305 11.45 24.40 17.20
C PRO A 305 11.26 22.92 17.50
N VAL A 306 12.36 22.21 17.75
CA VAL A 306 12.31 20.81 18.15
C VAL A 306 11.49 20.77 19.43
N ALA A 307 10.24 20.33 19.32
CA ALA A 307 9.43 20.05 20.49
C ALA A 307 10.21 19.05 21.35
N PRO A 308 10.18 19.16 22.69
CA PRO A 308 10.87 18.24 23.57
C PRO A 308 10.55 16.82 23.13
N GLU A 309 11.61 16.02 22.96
CA GLU A 309 11.58 14.71 22.32
C GLU A 309 10.33 13.94 22.75
N THR A 310 9.34 13.85 21.85
CA THR A 310 8.39 12.75 21.91
C THR A 310 9.23 11.48 21.94
N PRO A 311 8.94 10.51 22.82
CA PRO A 311 9.73 9.28 22.93
C PRO A 311 10.02 8.77 21.52
N ALA A 312 11.31 8.56 21.23
CA ALA A 312 11.81 8.19 19.91
C ALA A 312 10.79 7.30 19.19
N GLU A 313 10.33 7.76 18.02
CA GLU A 313 9.28 7.14 17.22
C GLU A 313 9.48 5.62 17.21
N GLU A 314 8.54 4.87 17.79
CA GLU A 314 8.83 3.53 18.37
C GLU A 314 9.17 2.46 17.33
N GLU A 315 8.91 2.73 16.05
CA GLU A 315 9.35 1.97 14.87
C GLU A 315 9.02 2.83 13.63
N PRO A 316 9.88 3.77 13.20
CA PRO A 316 9.56 4.68 12.11
C PRO A 316 9.54 3.90 10.81
N VAL A 317 8.35 3.65 10.27
CA VAL A 317 8.22 2.95 8.99
C VAL A 317 8.18 3.99 7.87
N ARG A 318 9.25 4.04 7.08
CA ARG A 318 9.32 4.90 5.89
C ARG A 318 8.61 4.24 4.70
N LEU A 319 7.33 3.93 4.85
CA LEU A 319 6.51 3.34 3.78
C LEU A 319 6.16 4.37 2.71
N VAL A 320 5.61 5.51 3.11
CA VAL A 320 5.17 6.60 2.23
C VAL A 320 5.63 7.92 2.84
N SER A 321 6.57 8.62 2.20
CA SER A 321 7.04 9.93 2.67
C SER A 321 6.09 11.08 2.30
N GLY A 322 5.20 10.88 1.34
CA GLY A 322 4.19 11.86 0.94
C GLY A 322 3.38 11.39 -0.26
N PHE A 323 2.47 12.21 -0.76
CA PHE A 323 1.63 11.82 -1.89
C PHE A 323 2.40 11.69 -3.22
N ASN A 324 3.56 12.37 -3.34
CA ASN A 324 4.46 12.25 -4.49
C ASN A 324 4.81 10.79 -4.78
N ASP A 325 5.13 10.06 -3.71
CA ASP A 325 5.55 8.67 -3.73
C ASP A 325 4.45 7.78 -4.31
N ILE A 326 3.19 8.02 -3.91
CA ILE A 326 2.01 7.32 -4.44
C ILE A 326 1.84 7.65 -5.93
N PHE A 327 1.93 8.93 -6.30
CA PHE A 327 1.77 9.36 -7.69
C PHE A 327 2.81 8.72 -8.62
N VAL A 328 4.07 8.62 -8.18
CA VAL A 328 5.12 7.92 -8.92
C VAL A 328 4.83 6.43 -9.04
N VAL A 329 4.39 5.76 -7.97
CA VAL A 329 4.01 4.33 -7.99
C VAL A 329 2.88 4.06 -8.98
N MET A 330 1.89 4.95 -9.07
CA MET A 330 0.81 4.86 -10.06
C MET A 330 1.32 4.94 -11.51
N GLY A 331 2.51 5.51 -11.73
CA GLY A 331 3.20 5.48 -13.03
C GLY A 331 4.10 4.26 -13.23
N THR A 332 4.82 3.79 -12.20
CA THR A 332 5.73 2.65 -12.33
C THR A 332 4.99 1.33 -12.55
N LEU A 333 3.81 1.16 -11.96
CA LEU A 333 2.98 -0.03 -12.10
C LEU A 333 2.58 -0.29 -13.57
N PRO A 334 1.93 0.65 -14.29
CA PRO A 334 1.63 0.50 -15.71
C PRO A 334 2.87 0.33 -16.59
N VAL A 335 3.97 1.04 -16.35
CA VAL A 335 5.19 0.87 -17.19
C VAL A 335 5.74 -0.55 -17.06
N ALA A 336 5.86 -1.08 -15.84
CA ALA A 336 6.33 -2.44 -15.63
C ALA A 336 5.37 -3.46 -16.28
N PHE A 337 4.07 -3.28 -16.10
CA PHE A 337 3.05 -4.14 -16.72
C PHE A 337 3.16 -4.15 -18.24
N GLY A 338 3.25 -2.97 -18.87
CA GLY A 338 3.43 -2.84 -20.31
C GLY A 338 4.73 -3.49 -20.81
N ALA A 339 5.84 -3.30 -20.08
CA ALA A 339 7.13 -3.92 -20.42
C ALA A 339 7.07 -5.46 -20.36
N TRP A 340 6.33 -6.03 -19.41
CA TRP A 340 6.08 -7.47 -19.34
C TRP A 340 5.23 -7.98 -20.50
N ILE A 341 4.21 -7.24 -20.92
CA ILE A 341 3.40 -7.62 -22.10
C ILE A 341 4.28 -7.54 -23.36
N VAL A 342 5.09 -6.49 -23.53
CA VAL A 342 6.03 -6.40 -24.66
C VAL A 342 6.97 -7.61 -24.68
N ALA A 343 7.53 -8.00 -23.53
CA ALA A 343 8.35 -9.20 -23.42
C ALA A 343 7.60 -10.47 -23.83
N GLY A 344 6.34 -10.64 -23.40
CA GLY A 344 5.49 -11.77 -23.77
C GLY A 344 5.15 -11.80 -25.26
N VAL A 345 4.78 -10.67 -25.85
CA VAL A 345 4.51 -10.53 -27.30
C VAL A 345 5.76 -10.83 -28.11
N TRP A 346 6.91 -10.30 -27.68
CA TRP A 346 8.20 -10.59 -28.29
C TRP A 346 8.50 -12.10 -28.27
N LEU A 347 8.28 -12.77 -27.14
CA LEU A 347 8.47 -14.22 -27.01
C LEU A 347 7.55 -15.00 -27.95
N TYR A 348 6.28 -14.58 -28.05
CA TYR A 348 5.31 -15.18 -28.95
C TYR A 348 5.72 -15.01 -30.42
N GLN A 349 6.02 -13.78 -30.86
CA GLN A 349 6.41 -13.45 -32.23
C GLN A 349 7.76 -14.07 -32.63
N SER A 350 8.67 -14.24 -31.67
CA SER A 350 9.95 -14.91 -31.90
C SER A 350 9.78 -16.41 -32.24
N GLY A 351 8.58 -16.97 -32.08
CA GLY A 351 8.28 -18.35 -32.35
C GLY A 351 8.63 -19.32 -31.21
N ILE A 352 9.23 -18.83 -30.11
CA ILE A 352 9.56 -19.67 -28.94
C ILE A 352 8.30 -20.31 -28.38
N VAL A 353 7.29 -19.49 -28.09
CA VAL A 353 6.04 -19.98 -27.47
C VAL A 353 5.27 -20.87 -28.44
N THR A 354 5.17 -20.48 -29.71
CA THR A 354 4.36 -21.19 -30.71
C THR A 354 4.98 -22.50 -31.19
N ARG A 355 6.31 -22.62 -31.18
CA ARG A 355 7.04 -23.84 -31.61
C ARG A 355 7.48 -24.70 -30.44
N GLY A 356 6.98 -24.44 -29.22
CA GLY A 356 7.34 -25.22 -28.04
C GLY A 356 8.81 -25.14 -27.64
N GLY A 357 9.50 -24.05 -27.99
CA GLY A 357 10.91 -23.82 -27.65
C GLY A 357 11.93 -24.67 -28.39
N LEU A 358 11.54 -25.31 -29.51
CA LEU A 358 12.38 -26.16 -30.37
C LEU A 358 13.49 -25.40 -31.15
N SER A 359 13.85 -24.18 -30.75
CA SER A 359 14.83 -23.35 -31.45
C SER A 359 16.15 -23.29 -30.69
N GLU A 360 17.28 -23.56 -31.32
CA GLU A 360 18.63 -23.47 -30.71
C GLU A 360 18.92 -22.08 -30.09
N ASP A 361 18.25 -21.05 -30.60
CA ASP A 361 18.35 -19.65 -30.12
C ASP A 361 17.52 -19.32 -28.86
N TRP A 362 16.77 -20.27 -28.28
CA TRP A 362 15.72 -19.98 -27.29
C TRP A 362 16.24 -19.19 -26.06
N LEU A 363 17.48 -19.44 -25.64
CA LEU A 363 18.09 -18.83 -24.46
C LEU A 363 18.34 -17.33 -24.66
N TRP A 364 19.06 -16.96 -25.73
CA TRP A 364 19.38 -15.54 -26.00
C TRP A 364 18.10 -14.74 -26.21
N ARG A 365 17.13 -15.38 -26.86
CA ARG A 365 15.83 -14.81 -27.13
C ARG A 365 15.06 -14.53 -25.83
N THR A 366 14.95 -15.53 -24.97
CA THR A 366 14.26 -15.38 -23.68
C THR A 366 14.95 -14.35 -22.78
N MET A 367 16.29 -14.30 -22.79
CA MET A 367 17.04 -13.24 -22.11
C MET A 367 16.73 -11.85 -22.65
N THR A 368 16.63 -11.71 -23.97
CA THR A 368 16.28 -10.42 -24.60
C THR A 368 14.89 -9.96 -24.18
N ALA A 369 13.92 -10.87 -24.10
CA ALA A 369 12.58 -10.56 -23.58
C ALA A 369 12.63 -10.04 -22.14
N LEU A 370 13.37 -10.72 -21.25
CA LEU A 370 13.47 -10.35 -19.83
C LEU A 370 14.27 -9.07 -19.58
N LEU A 371 15.18 -8.71 -20.49
CA LEU A 371 15.87 -7.41 -20.45
C LEU A 371 14.90 -6.24 -20.60
N ILE A 372 13.77 -6.39 -21.29
CA ILE A 372 12.80 -5.30 -21.50
C ILE A 372 12.23 -4.78 -20.17
N PRO A 373 11.56 -5.59 -19.32
CA PRO A 373 11.12 -5.13 -18.00
C PRO A 373 12.29 -4.85 -17.06
N GLY A 374 13.37 -5.64 -17.12
CA GLY A 374 14.53 -5.45 -16.24
C GLY A 374 15.21 -4.09 -16.41
N VAL A 375 15.48 -3.69 -17.65
CA VAL A 375 16.08 -2.38 -17.96
C VAL A 375 15.10 -1.25 -17.65
N ALA A 376 13.81 -1.40 -17.98
CA ALA A 376 12.80 -0.39 -17.65
C ALA A 376 12.75 -0.10 -16.14
N ILE A 377 12.64 -1.14 -15.31
CA ILE A 377 12.61 -1.02 -13.84
C ILE A 377 13.92 -0.42 -13.32
N TRP A 378 15.07 -0.86 -13.82
CA TRP A 378 16.37 -0.36 -13.40
C TRP A 378 16.54 1.13 -13.69
N LEU A 379 16.18 1.59 -14.90
CA LEU A 379 16.29 3.00 -15.29
C LEU A 379 15.35 3.89 -14.46
N ILE A 380 14.12 3.43 -14.23
CA ILE A 380 13.17 4.15 -13.37
C ILE A 380 13.70 4.21 -11.93
N ALA A 381 14.25 3.12 -11.40
CA ALA A 381 14.86 3.08 -10.07
C ALA A 381 16.11 3.97 -9.97
N GLU A 382 16.91 4.08 -11.03
CA GLU A 382 18.05 4.98 -11.06
C GLU A 382 17.61 6.43 -10.81
N PHE A 383 16.53 6.85 -11.46
CA PHE A 383 16.02 8.21 -11.31
C PHE A 383 15.23 8.42 -10.00
N PHE A 384 14.17 7.64 -9.75
CA PHE A 384 13.27 7.90 -8.61
C PHE A 384 13.82 7.42 -7.27
N VAL A 385 14.63 6.36 -7.26
CA VAL A 385 15.17 5.80 -6.02
C VAL A 385 16.56 6.35 -5.73
N ARG A 386 17.51 6.25 -6.67
CA ARG A 386 18.89 6.68 -6.35
C ARG A 386 19.05 8.20 -6.38
N VAL A 387 18.54 8.87 -7.43
CA VAL A 387 18.65 10.33 -7.56
C VAL A 387 17.65 11.03 -6.65
N ARG A 388 16.36 10.69 -6.72
CA ARG A 388 15.32 11.35 -5.91
C ARG A 388 15.13 10.81 -4.50
N ARG A 389 15.67 9.62 -4.18
CA ARG A 389 15.65 9.04 -2.82
C ARG A 389 14.24 8.87 -2.24
N MET A 390 13.29 8.51 -3.11
CA MET A 390 11.90 8.19 -2.72
C MET A 390 11.82 6.81 -2.08
N ALA A 391 10.95 6.63 -1.09
CA ALA A 391 10.90 5.40 -0.31
C ALA A 391 9.85 4.41 -0.85
N PHE A 392 8.62 4.86 -1.12
CA PHE A 392 7.56 3.97 -1.58
C PHE A 392 7.82 3.40 -3.00
N PRO A 393 8.23 4.21 -4.00
CA PRO A 393 8.60 3.68 -5.31
C PRO A 393 9.77 2.70 -5.23
N ALA A 394 10.69 2.87 -4.25
CA ALA A 394 11.80 1.96 -4.07
C ALA A 394 11.34 0.55 -3.68
N ILE A 395 10.37 0.44 -2.77
CA ILE A 395 9.78 -0.84 -2.35
C ILE A 395 9.08 -1.50 -3.55
N VAL A 396 8.25 -0.74 -4.27
CA VAL A 396 7.49 -1.25 -5.42
C VAL A 396 8.44 -1.72 -6.54
N LEU A 397 9.41 -0.89 -6.93
CA LEU A 397 10.38 -1.24 -7.98
C LEU A 397 11.28 -2.40 -7.58
N ALA A 398 11.67 -2.52 -6.30
CA ALA A 398 12.41 -3.67 -5.81
C ALA A 398 11.57 -4.96 -5.90
N GLY A 399 10.28 -4.92 -5.56
CA GLY A 399 9.39 -6.07 -5.74
C GLY A 399 9.21 -6.47 -7.21
N GLN A 400 9.03 -5.48 -8.09
CA GLN A 400 8.95 -5.72 -9.54
C GLN A 400 10.27 -6.29 -10.10
N PHE A 401 11.41 -5.77 -9.65
CA PHE A 401 12.73 -6.27 -10.04
C PHE A 401 12.96 -7.69 -9.51
N ALA A 402 12.55 -8.00 -8.29
CA ALA A 402 12.63 -9.34 -7.73
C ALA A 402 11.88 -10.37 -8.59
N PHE A 403 10.75 -9.98 -9.18
CA PHE A 403 10.02 -10.81 -10.13
C PHE A 403 10.84 -11.05 -11.41
N VAL A 404 11.47 -10.02 -12.00
CA VAL A 404 12.40 -10.21 -13.14
C VAL A 404 13.56 -11.13 -12.76
N ALA A 405 14.19 -10.90 -11.59
CA ALA A 405 15.30 -11.69 -11.09
C ALA A 405 14.93 -13.17 -10.89
N PHE A 406 13.69 -13.45 -10.47
CA PHE A 406 13.15 -14.82 -10.38
C PHE A 406 13.14 -15.52 -11.75
N PHE A 407 12.60 -14.88 -12.80
CA PHE A 407 12.61 -15.46 -14.15
C PHE A 407 14.01 -15.61 -14.73
N VAL A 408 14.88 -14.62 -14.51
CA VAL A 408 16.29 -14.70 -14.94
C VAL A 408 16.99 -15.86 -14.22
N GLY A 409 16.81 -15.97 -12.91
CA GLY A 409 17.33 -17.09 -12.12
C GLY A 409 16.84 -18.43 -12.67
N GLY A 410 15.53 -18.60 -12.84
CA GLY A 410 14.94 -19.81 -13.43
C GLY A 410 15.55 -20.18 -14.78
N LEU A 411 15.83 -19.19 -15.63
CA LEU A 411 16.47 -19.41 -16.92
C LEU A 411 17.93 -19.88 -16.79
N PHE A 412 18.72 -19.28 -15.90
CA PHE A 412 20.10 -19.71 -15.64
C PHE A 412 20.16 -21.10 -14.99
N GLY A 413 19.23 -21.39 -14.09
CA GLY A 413 19.08 -22.72 -13.50
C GLY A 413 18.81 -23.78 -14.57
N TYR A 414 17.87 -23.50 -15.47
CA TYR A 414 17.56 -24.38 -16.58
C TYR A 414 18.72 -24.51 -17.59
N ALA A 415 19.40 -23.42 -17.92
CA ALA A 415 20.55 -23.45 -18.84
C ALA A 415 21.72 -24.28 -18.28
N ALA A 416 21.92 -24.28 -16.96
CA ALA A 416 23.03 -25.01 -16.32
C ALA A 416 22.87 -26.54 -16.40
N ILE A 417 21.63 -27.02 -16.42
CA ILE A 417 21.28 -28.46 -16.49
C ILE A 417 21.07 -28.93 -17.93
N ASN A 418 21.03 -27.99 -18.88
CA ASN A 418 20.89 -28.23 -20.31
C ASN A 418 22.05 -27.59 -21.12
N PRO A 419 23.31 -28.03 -20.89
CA PRO A 419 24.50 -27.41 -21.49
C PRO A 419 24.63 -27.65 -23.00
N GLU A 420 23.93 -28.65 -23.54
CA GLU A 420 23.87 -28.93 -24.97
C GLU A 420 22.95 -27.94 -25.73
N GLY A 421 22.22 -27.08 -25.02
CA GLY A 421 21.31 -26.11 -25.63
C GLY A 421 20.06 -26.74 -26.23
N ARG A 422 19.62 -27.89 -25.69
CA ARG A 422 18.35 -28.53 -26.12
C ARG A 422 17.21 -27.55 -25.96
N ASP A 423 16.15 -27.78 -26.72
CA ASP A 423 14.91 -27.02 -26.70
C ASP A 423 14.28 -26.89 -25.30
N LEU A 424 13.25 -26.05 -25.16
CA LEU A 424 12.53 -25.87 -23.88
C LEU A 424 11.74 -27.12 -23.41
N SER A 425 11.79 -28.27 -24.11
CA SER A 425 11.03 -29.46 -23.70
C SER A 425 11.43 -29.94 -22.32
N GLY A 426 12.70 -29.76 -21.93
CA GLY A 426 13.18 -30.12 -20.59
C GLY A 426 12.51 -29.38 -19.43
N PHE A 427 11.83 -28.24 -19.65
CA PHE A 427 10.98 -27.63 -18.61
C PHE A 427 9.78 -28.52 -18.22
N ARG A 428 9.40 -29.48 -19.09
CA ARG A 428 8.32 -30.44 -18.88
C ARG A 428 8.79 -31.74 -18.23
N ASP A 429 10.09 -32.04 -18.33
CA ASP A 429 10.68 -33.31 -17.90
C ASP A 429 11.02 -33.36 -16.40
N GLY A 430 10.70 -32.30 -15.66
CA GLY A 430 10.88 -32.21 -14.20
C GLY A 430 11.82 -31.07 -13.78
N ILE A 431 11.99 -30.92 -12.47
CA ILE A 431 12.81 -29.85 -11.88
C ILE A 431 14.10 -30.44 -11.32
N ASP A 432 15.24 -30.11 -11.93
CA ASP A 432 16.55 -30.56 -11.45
C ASP A 432 17.01 -29.78 -10.19
N PRO A 433 17.50 -30.48 -9.15
CA PRO A 433 18.01 -29.86 -7.91
C PRO A 433 19.09 -28.80 -8.10
N LEU A 434 20.09 -29.06 -8.95
CA LEU A 434 21.18 -28.12 -9.22
C LEU A 434 20.64 -26.89 -9.96
N GLY A 435 19.71 -27.09 -10.91
CA GLY A 435 19.01 -26.02 -11.59
C GLY A 435 18.27 -25.09 -10.62
N VAL A 436 17.56 -25.63 -9.62
CA VAL A 436 16.88 -24.83 -8.59
C VAL A 436 17.86 -24.04 -7.74
N VAL A 437 18.97 -24.66 -7.32
CA VAL A 437 20.01 -23.97 -6.53
C VAL A 437 20.57 -22.79 -7.32
N ILE A 438 20.94 -23.00 -8.58
CA ILE A 438 21.46 -21.93 -9.44
C ILE A 438 20.41 -20.84 -9.64
N ALA A 439 19.14 -21.21 -9.86
CA ALA A 439 18.07 -20.23 -10.02
C ALA A 439 17.88 -19.36 -8.78
N CYS A 440 17.87 -19.96 -7.59
CA CYS A 440 17.78 -19.25 -6.32
C CYS A 440 18.98 -18.31 -6.11
N LEU A 441 20.21 -18.80 -6.34
CA LEU A 441 21.43 -18.02 -6.13
C LEU A 441 21.55 -16.85 -7.10
N VAL A 442 21.23 -17.05 -8.38
CA VAL A 442 21.23 -15.97 -9.39
C VAL A 442 20.17 -14.93 -9.05
N SER A 443 18.94 -15.35 -8.72
CA SER A 443 17.87 -14.43 -8.34
C SER A 443 18.23 -13.63 -7.08
N ALA A 444 18.78 -14.29 -6.05
CA ALA A 444 19.24 -13.63 -4.83
C ALA A 444 20.37 -12.64 -5.11
N LEU A 445 21.36 -13.03 -5.93
CA LEU A 445 22.47 -12.15 -6.32
C LEU A 445 21.98 -10.89 -7.04
N LEU A 446 21.05 -11.02 -8.00
CA LEU A 446 20.50 -9.87 -8.71
C LEU A 446 19.78 -8.92 -7.74
N ASN A 447 18.99 -9.44 -6.81
CA ASN A 447 18.33 -8.65 -5.77
C ASN A 447 19.34 -7.94 -4.84
N VAL A 448 20.43 -8.61 -4.47
CA VAL A 448 21.53 -8.01 -3.71
C VAL A 448 22.21 -6.88 -4.48
N LEU A 449 22.48 -7.08 -5.79
CA LEU A 449 23.05 -6.04 -6.65
C LEU A 449 22.11 -4.83 -6.75
N PHE A 450 20.81 -5.05 -6.93
CA PHE A 450 19.81 -3.99 -6.92
C PHE A 450 19.79 -3.26 -5.57
N ALA A 451 19.81 -4.01 -4.46
CA ALA A 451 19.82 -3.46 -3.11
C ALA A 451 21.03 -2.54 -2.86
N PHE A 452 22.23 -2.98 -3.23
CA PHE A 452 23.45 -2.17 -3.08
C PHE A 452 23.45 -0.96 -4.02
N ARG A 453 22.96 -1.14 -5.24
CA ARG A 453 22.97 -0.08 -6.25
C ARG A 453 21.96 1.02 -5.95
N HIS A 454 20.78 0.69 -5.45
CA HIS A 454 19.71 1.65 -5.19
C HIS A 454 19.54 1.96 -3.69
N ARG A 455 20.28 1.28 -2.81
CA ARG A 455 20.19 1.38 -1.34
C ARG A 455 18.78 1.12 -0.82
N VAL A 456 18.21 0.00 -1.28
CA VAL A 456 16.84 -0.40 -0.95
C VAL A 456 16.87 -1.60 0.01
N PRO A 457 16.55 -1.41 1.31
CA PRO A 457 16.54 -2.49 2.30
C PRO A 457 15.60 -3.64 1.93
N PHE A 458 14.43 -3.32 1.38
CA PHE A 458 13.43 -4.31 0.99
C PHE A 458 13.96 -5.32 -0.04
N ALA A 459 14.86 -4.91 -0.95
CA ALA A 459 15.45 -5.80 -1.94
C ALA A 459 16.34 -6.89 -1.30
N LEU A 460 16.94 -6.66 -0.12
CA LEU A 460 17.67 -7.70 0.61
C LEU A 460 16.73 -8.74 1.22
N ALA A 461 15.54 -8.32 1.69
CA ALA A 461 14.51 -9.27 2.10
C ALA A 461 13.99 -10.08 0.91
N MET A 462 13.85 -9.46 -0.27
CA MET A 462 13.54 -10.18 -1.51
C MET A 462 14.66 -11.15 -1.93
N ALA A 463 15.93 -10.82 -1.69
CA ALA A 463 17.03 -11.75 -1.89
C ALA A 463 16.92 -12.97 -0.97
N ALA A 464 16.56 -12.78 0.30
CA ALA A 464 16.28 -13.89 1.21
C ALA A 464 15.05 -14.71 0.77
N ALA A 465 13.99 -14.05 0.31
CA ALA A 465 12.80 -14.73 -0.23
C ALA A 465 13.11 -15.55 -1.50
N ALA A 466 14.04 -15.08 -2.35
CA ALA A 466 14.48 -15.80 -3.54
C ALA A 466 15.20 -17.13 -3.23
N LEU A 467 15.68 -17.31 -2.00
CA LEU A 467 16.29 -18.55 -1.51
C LEU A 467 15.27 -19.56 -0.98
N LEU A 468 14.01 -19.16 -0.79
CA LEU A 468 12.94 -20.00 -0.24
C LEU A 468 12.73 -21.32 -1.02
N PRO A 469 12.75 -21.34 -2.38
CA PRO A 469 12.56 -22.59 -3.11
C PRO A 469 13.61 -23.67 -2.80
N MET A 470 14.79 -23.31 -2.27
CA MET A 470 15.80 -24.30 -1.87
C MET A 470 15.34 -25.23 -0.75
N PHE A 471 14.42 -24.78 0.11
CA PHE A 471 13.81 -25.64 1.14
C PHE A 471 12.88 -26.71 0.56
N PHE A 472 12.57 -26.62 -0.73
CA PHE A 472 11.62 -27.48 -1.43
C PHE A 472 12.27 -28.22 -2.60
N ILE A 473 13.61 -28.29 -2.69
CA ILE A 473 14.30 -28.91 -3.83
C ILE A 473 13.88 -30.36 -4.09
N ASP A 474 13.82 -31.18 -3.05
CA ASP A 474 13.38 -32.57 -3.14
C ASP A 474 11.90 -32.70 -3.50
N LEU A 475 11.06 -31.77 -3.05
CA LEU A 475 9.66 -31.68 -3.49
C LEU A 475 9.59 -31.30 -4.98
N LEU A 476 10.30 -30.26 -5.39
CA LEU A 476 10.34 -29.83 -6.78
C LEU A 476 10.84 -30.99 -7.67
N ALA A 477 11.83 -31.75 -7.20
CA ALA A 477 12.31 -32.97 -7.86
C ALA A 477 11.30 -34.14 -7.84
N SER A 478 10.46 -34.26 -6.79
CA SER A 478 9.43 -35.31 -6.72
C SER A 478 8.24 -35.08 -7.65
N THR A 479 8.20 -33.96 -8.38
CA THR A 479 7.19 -33.73 -9.43
C THR A 479 7.51 -34.42 -10.75
N ASP A 480 8.72 -34.98 -10.90
CA ASP A 480 9.07 -35.85 -12.01
C ASP A 480 8.21 -37.13 -11.94
N PRO A 481 7.46 -37.48 -13.00
CA PRO A 481 6.67 -38.71 -13.07
C PRO A 481 7.49 -40.00 -12.86
N ALA A 482 8.81 -39.95 -13.08
CA ALA A 482 9.73 -41.05 -12.84
C ALA A 482 10.32 -41.05 -11.42
N SER A 483 10.04 -40.03 -10.60
CA SER A 483 10.59 -39.93 -9.25
C SER A 483 10.01 -41.02 -8.34
N THR A 484 10.89 -41.64 -7.55
CA THR A 484 10.51 -42.57 -6.48
C THR A 484 10.39 -41.88 -5.13
N LEU A 485 10.47 -40.54 -5.11
CA LEU A 485 10.37 -39.76 -3.90
C LEU A 485 8.90 -39.73 -3.44
N PRO A 486 8.64 -39.85 -2.13
CA PRO A 486 7.27 -39.74 -1.63
C PRO A 486 6.72 -38.33 -1.91
N GLU A 487 5.44 -38.25 -2.27
CA GLU A 487 4.76 -36.97 -2.39
C GLU A 487 4.85 -36.18 -1.08
N PRO A 488 5.05 -34.86 -1.14
CA PRO A 488 5.14 -34.05 0.06
C PRO A 488 3.83 -34.12 0.83
N THR A 489 3.90 -34.35 2.13
CA THR A 489 2.74 -34.08 2.96
C THR A 489 2.59 -32.57 3.15
N GLU A 490 1.35 -32.10 3.30
CA GLU A 490 1.07 -30.72 3.69
C GLU A 490 1.89 -30.30 4.93
N THR A 491 1.99 -31.20 5.92
CA THR A 491 2.83 -31.05 7.12
C THR A 491 4.29 -30.77 6.77
N THR A 492 4.89 -31.53 5.85
CA THR A 492 6.28 -31.35 5.41
C THR A 492 6.50 -29.96 4.80
N ILE A 493 5.57 -29.50 3.95
CA ILE A 493 5.65 -28.17 3.32
C ILE A 493 5.65 -27.08 4.39
N ARG A 494 4.72 -27.18 5.35
CA ARG A 494 4.56 -26.18 6.41
C ARG A 494 5.75 -26.12 7.36
N ILE A 495 6.31 -27.27 7.76
CA ILE A 495 7.54 -27.31 8.58
C ILE A 495 8.69 -26.57 7.89
N ARG A 496 8.83 -26.72 6.57
CA ARG A 496 9.88 -26.03 5.81
C ARG A 496 9.67 -24.53 5.73
N LEU A 497 8.43 -24.09 5.56
CA LEU A 497 8.08 -22.67 5.65
C LEU A 497 8.40 -22.12 7.05
N LEU A 498 8.15 -22.90 8.12
CA LEU A 498 8.53 -22.52 9.49
C LEU A 498 10.05 -22.39 9.64
N LEU A 499 10.83 -23.34 9.11
CA LEU A 499 12.30 -23.30 9.17
C LEU A 499 12.86 -22.09 8.40
N ALA A 500 12.36 -21.84 7.19
CA ALA A 500 12.75 -20.69 6.39
C ALA A 500 12.38 -19.36 7.10
N GLY A 501 11.18 -19.31 7.69
CA GLY A 501 10.73 -18.17 8.49
C GLY A 501 11.59 -17.94 9.74
N ALA A 502 11.97 -19.00 10.45
CA ALA A 502 12.84 -18.93 11.63
C ALA A 502 14.25 -18.43 11.26
N LEU A 503 14.78 -18.85 10.11
CA LEU A 503 16.06 -18.35 9.59
C LEU A 503 15.98 -16.87 9.21
N ALA A 504 14.90 -16.43 8.56
CA ALA A 504 14.66 -15.02 8.27
C ALA A 504 14.52 -14.17 9.55
N ALA A 505 13.82 -14.68 10.57
CA ALA A 505 13.72 -14.03 11.87
C ALA A 505 15.08 -13.93 12.56
N GLY A 506 15.86 -15.01 12.56
CA GLY A 506 17.22 -15.04 13.13
C GLY A 506 18.15 -14.04 12.46
N LEU A 507 18.11 -13.93 11.13
CA LEU A 507 18.87 -12.91 10.39
C LEU A 507 18.40 -11.49 10.73
N GLY A 508 17.09 -11.29 10.85
CA GLY A 508 16.50 -10.02 11.30
C GLY A 508 16.99 -9.62 12.70
N VAL A 509 16.96 -10.54 13.65
CA VAL A 509 17.46 -10.33 15.03
C VAL A 509 18.95 -10.02 15.00
N TRP A 510 19.74 -10.75 14.21
CA TRP A 510 21.18 -10.49 14.08
C TRP A 510 21.48 -9.08 13.57
N LEU A 511 20.73 -8.59 12.57
CA LEU A 511 20.87 -7.24 12.05
C LEU A 511 20.42 -6.16 13.06
N ASP A 512 19.35 -6.42 13.81
CA ASP A 512 18.89 -5.53 14.89
C ASP A 512 19.91 -5.47 16.04
N LEU A 513 20.57 -6.59 16.38
CA LEU A 513 21.62 -6.63 17.38
C LEU A 513 22.92 -5.94 16.92
N SER A 514 23.19 -5.96 15.61
CA SER A 514 24.33 -5.29 15.01
C SER A 514 24.13 -3.76 14.91
N ASP A 515 22.88 -3.30 14.90
CA ASP A 515 22.49 -1.88 14.84
C ASP A 515 21.49 -1.55 15.96
N ARG A 516 21.94 -1.68 17.21
CA ARG A 516 21.10 -1.52 18.42
C ARG A 516 20.43 -0.15 18.51
N GLU A 517 21.11 0.89 18.05
CA GLU A 517 20.61 2.27 18.06
C GLU A 517 19.66 2.57 16.88
N ARG A 518 19.49 1.61 15.94
CA ARG A 518 18.65 1.73 14.74
C ARG A 518 18.99 2.94 13.88
N ARG A 519 20.29 3.17 13.66
CA ARG A 519 20.79 4.36 12.95
C ARG A 519 21.14 4.09 11.50
N THR A 520 21.24 2.82 11.11
CA THR A 520 21.72 2.42 9.78
C THR A 520 20.64 1.70 8.97
N GLN A 521 20.94 1.47 7.69
CA GLN A 521 20.10 0.68 6.77
C GLN A 521 19.95 -0.78 7.22
N SER A 522 20.81 -1.27 8.13
CA SER A 522 20.70 -2.60 8.73
C SER A 522 19.36 -2.77 9.45
N SER A 523 18.95 -1.78 10.25
CA SER A 523 17.68 -1.83 10.97
C SER A 523 16.46 -1.81 10.05
N ASP A 524 16.53 -1.07 8.93
CA ASP A 524 15.47 -1.10 7.91
C ASP A 524 15.39 -2.47 7.24
N THR A 525 16.54 -3.12 7.01
CA THR A 525 16.59 -4.47 6.42
C THR A 525 16.05 -5.51 7.40
N ALA A 526 16.41 -5.39 8.68
CA ALA A 526 15.89 -6.21 9.75
C ALA A 526 14.36 -6.13 9.83
N PHE A 527 13.77 -4.94 9.71
CA PHE A 527 12.32 -4.77 9.65
C PHE A 527 11.68 -5.64 8.55
N TRP A 528 12.20 -5.57 7.32
CA TRP A 528 11.66 -6.35 6.20
C TRP A 528 11.90 -7.86 6.34
N LEU A 529 13.01 -8.28 6.95
CA LEU A 529 13.25 -9.69 7.25
C LEU A 529 12.30 -10.21 8.33
N HIS A 530 11.98 -9.42 9.35
CA HIS A 530 10.93 -9.79 10.31
C HIS A 530 9.55 -9.84 9.65
N MET A 531 9.26 -8.97 8.67
CA MET A 531 8.02 -9.04 7.89
C MET A 531 7.96 -10.33 7.05
N LEU A 532 9.02 -10.66 6.32
CA LEU A 532 9.14 -11.92 5.58
C LEU A 532 9.00 -13.13 6.52
N ALA A 533 9.71 -13.11 7.65
CA ALA A 533 9.62 -14.16 8.65
C ALA A 533 8.19 -14.32 9.17
N SER A 534 7.48 -13.21 9.41
CA SER A 534 6.08 -13.24 9.87
C SER A 534 5.16 -13.88 8.83
N LEU A 535 5.33 -13.56 7.54
CA LEU A 535 4.56 -14.18 6.45
C LEU A 535 4.80 -15.69 6.32
N LEU A 536 6.00 -16.16 6.67
CA LEU A 536 6.36 -17.59 6.62
C LEU A 536 6.02 -18.34 7.92
N LEU A 537 6.12 -17.69 9.07
CA LEU A 537 5.88 -18.30 10.38
C LEU A 537 4.38 -18.34 10.70
N VAL A 538 3.72 -17.18 10.67
CA VAL A 538 2.40 -17.00 11.28
C VAL A 538 1.34 -17.90 10.66
N PRO A 539 1.11 -17.93 9.33
CA PRO A 539 0.05 -18.76 8.76
C PRO A 539 0.27 -20.26 9.03
N ASN A 540 1.53 -20.69 9.10
CA ASN A 540 1.88 -22.09 9.30
C ASN A 540 1.78 -22.52 10.76
N LEU A 541 2.16 -21.65 11.71
CA LEU A 541 1.93 -21.88 13.13
C LEU A 541 0.43 -22.00 13.40
N PHE A 542 -0.37 -21.05 12.90
CA PHE A 542 -1.83 -21.07 13.10
C PHE A 542 -2.48 -22.30 12.49
N HIS A 543 -2.02 -22.74 11.31
CA HIS A 543 -2.53 -23.97 10.73
C HIS A 543 -2.28 -25.20 11.63
N PHE A 544 -1.08 -25.35 12.20
CA PHE A 544 -0.80 -26.46 13.13
C PHE A 544 -1.59 -26.37 14.44
N ALA A 545 -1.94 -25.16 14.87
CA ALA A 545 -2.82 -24.96 16.02
C ALA A 545 -4.30 -25.17 15.69
N ALA A 546 -4.72 -24.96 14.44
CA ALA A 546 -6.12 -24.97 14.02
C ALA A 546 -6.67 -26.38 13.71
N THR A 547 -6.05 -27.43 14.23
CA THR A 547 -6.53 -28.81 14.06
C THR A 547 -7.23 -29.30 15.34
N GLY A 548 -8.49 -29.72 15.23
CA GLY A 548 -9.27 -30.34 16.31
C GLY A 548 -10.02 -29.34 17.20
N GLU A 549 -10.53 -29.79 18.35
CA GLU A 549 -11.39 -28.98 19.24
C GLU A 549 -10.66 -27.83 19.97
N ALA A 550 -9.33 -27.75 19.86
CA ALA A 550 -8.48 -26.79 20.58
C ALA A 550 -7.97 -25.61 19.72
N VAL A 551 -8.61 -25.33 18.57
CA VAL A 551 -8.20 -24.27 17.62
C VAL A 551 -7.93 -22.93 18.31
N LEU A 552 -8.88 -22.47 19.13
CA LEU A 552 -8.75 -21.19 19.82
C LEU A 552 -7.58 -21.18 20.81
N LEU A 553 -7.40 -22.25 21.58
CA LEU A 553 -6.31 -22.33 22.55
C LEU A 553 -4.96 -22.24 21.84
N GLY A 554 -4.78 -23.00 20.75
CA GLY A 554 -3.56 -22.96 19.94
C GLY A 554 -3.32 -21.58 19.33
N ALA A 555 -4.37 -20.97 18.75
CA ALA A 555 -4.31 -19.62 18.18
C ALA A 555 -3.90 -18.55 19.21
N VAL A 556 -4.47 -18.61 20.42
CA VAL A 556 -4.13 -17.69 21.53
C VAL A 556 -2.69 -17.90 21.99
N VAL A 557 -2.25 -19.15 22.18
CA VAL A 557 -0.87 -19.47 22.59
C VAL A 557 0.14 -18.95 21.56
N ILE A 558 -0.12 -19.16 20.26
CA ILE A 558 0.74 -18.64 19.19
C ILE A 558 0.77 -17.13 19.22
N PHE A 559 -0.38 -16.46 19.31
CA PHE A 559 -0.42 -15.00 19.31
C PHE A 559 0.29 -14.40 20.52
N LEU A 560 0.16 -15.00 21.71
CA LEU A 560 0.92 -14.60 22.90
C LEU A 560 2.42 -14.81 22.71
N GLY A 561 2.84 -15.93 22.12
CA GLY A 561 4.24 -16.17 21.76
C GLY A 561 4.78 -15.11 20.79
N LEU A 562 4.01 -14.76 19.76
CA LEU A 562 4.33 -13.67 18.83
C LEU A 562 4.40 -12.31 19.55
N ALA A 563 3.53 -12.05 20.53
CA ALA A 563 3.54 -10.83 21.33
C ALA A 563 4.80 -10.72 22.20
N ILE A 564 5.18 -11.80 22.88
CA ILE A 564 6.41 -11.84 23.69
C ILE A 564 7.64 -11.64 22.80
N PHE A 565 7.71 -12.34 21.65
CA PHE A 565 8.80 -12.16 20.69
C PHE A 565 8.84 -10.71 20.15
N ALA A 566 7.69 -10.16 19.80
CA ALA A 566 7.56 -8.79 19.31
C ALA A 566 8.01 -7.75 20.35
N LEU A 567 7.71 -7.95 21.63
CA LEU A 567 8.18 -7.11 22.73
C LEU A 567 9.70 -7.22 22.95
N ALA A 568 10.23 -8.44 22.92
CA ALA A 568 11.66 -8.71 23.09
C ALA A 568 12.49 -8.02 22.00
N VAL A 569 12.14 -8.22 20.73
CA VAL A 569 12.86 -7.63 19.58
C VAL A 569 12.41 -6.19 19.29
N ASN A 570 11.32 -5.74 19.91
CA ASN A 570 10.67 -4.45 19.66
C ASN A 570 10.30 -4.26 18.18
N ARG A 571 9.62 -5.27 17.61
CA ARG A 571 9.18 -5.35 16.21
C ARG A 571 7.73 -5.81 16.13
N ARG A 572 6.84 -5.02 15.53
CA ARG A 572 5.39 -5.32 15.54
C ARG A 572 4.90 -6.15 14.35
N ALA A 573 5.77 -6.49 13.40
CA ALA A 573 5.40 -7.19 12.15
C ALA A 573 4.62 -8.49 12.39
N GLY A 574 5.08 -9.33 13.31
CA GLY A 574 4.42 -10.61 13.64
C GLY A 574 3.01 -10.44 14.19
N LEU A 575 2.78 -9.38 14.98
CA LEU A 575 1.44 -9.05 15.50
C LEU A 575 0.52 -8.57 14.40
N ILE A 576 1.00 -7.69 13.50
CA ILE A 576 0.21 -7.19 12.37
C ILE A 576 -0.25 -8.35 11.47
N VAL A 577 0.65 -9.29 11.16
CA VAL A 577 0.33 -10.48 10.35
C VAL A 577 -0.54 -11.48 11.12
N GLY A 578 -0.38 -11.61 12.43
CA GLY A 578 -1.16 -12.53 13.28
C GLY A 578 -2.59 -12.10 13.56
N LEU A 579 -2.90 -10.80 13.48
CA LEU A 579 -4.23 -10.27 13.81
C LEU A 579 -5.37 -10.94 13.02
N PRO A 580 -5.32 -11.07 11.67
CA PRO A 580 -6.39 -11.70 10.91
C PRO A 580 -6.61 -13.17 11.26
N PHE A 581 -5.55 -13.91 11.61
CA PHE A 581 -5.66 -15.34 11.93
C PHE A 581 -6.30 -15.58 13.29
N LEU A 582 -5.93 -14.79 14.31
CA LEU A 582 -6.59 -14.88 15.61
C LEU A 582 -8.02 -14.35 15.53
N ALA A 583 -8.26 -13.29 14.76
CA ALA A 583 -9.61 -12.81 14.47
C ALA A 583 -10.47 -13.91 13.82
N TRP A 584 -9.94 -14.61 12.81
CA TRP A 584 -10.60 -15.74 12.17
C TRP A 584 -10.89 -16.86 13.17
N ALA A 585 -9.91 -17.29 13.98
CA ALA A 585 -10.09 -18.36 14.97
C ALA A 585 -11.15 -18.00 16.04
N LEU A 586 -11.22 -16.74 16.46
CA LEU A 586 -12.28 -16.24 17.36
C LEU A 586 -13.65 -16.30 16.68
N GLY A 587 -13.74 -15.91 15.40
CA GLY A 587 -14.98 -15.98 14.63
C GLY A 587 -15.49 -17.41 14.45
N ASP A 588 -14.58 -18.34 14.14
CA ASP A 588 -14.86 -19.76 13.91
C ASP A 588 -15.26 -20.48 15.21
N THR A 589 -14.55 -20.23 16.32
CA THR A 589 -14.82 -20.90 17.61
C THR A 589 -16.13 -20.43 18.25
N PHE A 590 -16.41 -19.13 18.14
CA PHE A 590 -17.61 -18.54 18.71
C PHE A 590 -18.69 -18.40 17.63
N GLU A 591 -19.16 -19.52 17.09
CA GLU A 591 -20.27 -19.53 16.13
C GLU A 591 -21.50 -18.83 16.74
N GLY A 592 -22.11 -17.92 15.97
CA GLY A 592 -23.21 -17.08 16.41
C GLY A 592 -22.86 -15.58 16.36
N PHE A 593 -23.82 -14.79 15.90
CA PHE A 593 -23.65 -13.37 15.59
C PHE A 593 -23.19 -12.51 16.80
N GLY A 594 -23.49 -12.93 18.03
CA GLY A 594 -23.15 -12.20 19.27
C GLY A 594 -21.87 -12.66 19.98
N SER A 595 -21.60 -13.96 20.03
CA SER A 595 -20.46 -14.56 20.75
C SER A 595 -19.12 -14.24 20.08
N SER A 596 -19.04 -14.40 18.76
CA SER A 596 -17.88 -14.00 17.94
C SER A 596 -17.54 -12.51 18.08
N SER A 597 -18.57 -11.67 18.05
CA SER A 597 -18.45 -10.22 18.16
C SER A 597 -17.92 -9.78 19.53
N LEU A 598 -18.39 -10.37 20.64
CA LEU A 598 -17.86 -10.08 21.98
C LEU A 598 -16.39 -10.51 22.13
N ALA A 599 -16.06 -11.71 21.64
CA ALA A 599 -14.69 -12.22 21.70
C ALA A 599 -13.72 -11.33 20.90
N MET A 600 -14.13 -10.90 19.71
CA MET A 600 -13.37 -9.96 18.87
C MET A 600 -13.21 -8.58 19.51
N LEU A 601 -14.22 -8.09 20.23
CA LEU A 601 -14.17 -6.82 20.94
C LEU A 601 -13.17 -6.85 22.09
N VAL A 602 -13.21 -7.90 22.92
CA VAL A 602 -12.23 -8.11 24.00
C VAL A 602 -10.82 -8.19 23.43
N PHE A 603 -10.63 -8.99 22.38
CA PHE A 603 -9.35 -9.13 21.71
C PHE A 603 -8.81 -7.80 21.15
N SER A 604 -9.64 -7.07 20.42
CA SER A 604 -9.27 -5.76 19.88
C SER A 604 -8.90 -4.77 20.99
N GLY A 605 -9.63 -4.78 22.11
CA GLY A 605 -9.31 -3.99 23.29
C GLY A 605 -7.93 -4.33 23.89
N LEU A 606 -7.59 -5.62 23.98
CA LEU A 606 -6.27 -6.07 24.45
C LEU A 606 -5.14 -5.63 23.52
N VAL A 607 -5.34 -5.75 22.20
CA VAL A 607 -4.34 -5.31 21.20
C VAL A 607 -4.15 -3.79 21.26
N LEU A 608 -5.23 -3.03 21.39
CA LEU A 608 -5.17 -1.57 21.54
C LEU A 608 -4.46 -1.16 22.83
N TRP A 609 -4.78 -1.83 23.94
CA TRP A 609 -4.09 -1.62 25.21
C TRP A 609 -2.59 -1.90 25.06
N ALA A 610 -2.21 -3.02 24.43
CA ALA A 610 -0.81 -3.34 24.17
C ALA A 610 -0.12 -2.34 23.24
N ALA A 611 -0.81 -1.85 22.21
CA ALA A 611 -0.29 -0.85 21.28
C ALA A 611 0.00 0.49 21.97
N ILE A 612 -0.83 0.88 22.94
CA ILE A 612 -0.69 2.11 23.75
C ILE A 612 0.39 1.94 24.82
N LYS A 613 0.40 0.80 25.53
CA LYS A 613 1.26 0.50 26.68
C LYS A 613 2.54 -0.25 26.31
N TRP A 614 2.94 -0.18 25.05
CA TRP A 614 4.02 -0.99 24.48
C TRP A 614 5.33 -0.92 25.29
N GLN A 615 5.77 0.28 25.69
CA GLN A 615 7.01 0.44 26.46
C GLN A 615 6.88 -0.08 27.90
N GLU A 616 5.73 0.11 28.53
CA GLU A 616 5.47 -0.41 29.88
C GLU A 616 5.47 -1.94 29.87
N LEU A 617 4.81 -2.55 28.89
CA LEU A 617 4.82 -3.99 28.68
C LEU A 617 6.22 -4.55 28.43
N ARG A 618 7.00 -3.86 27.59
CA ARG A 618 8.37 -4.24 27.29
C ARG A 618 9.27 -4.12 28.51
N ALA A 619 9.16 -3.01 29.26
CA ALA A 619 9.93 -2.81 30.49
C ALA A 619 9.57 -3.86 31.55
N ALA A 620 8.29 -4.21 31.70
CA ALA A 620 7.84 -5.26 32.59
C ALA A 620 8.41 -6.64 32.20
N LEU A 621 8.45 -6.95 30.91
CA LEU A 621 9.05 -8.19 30.40
C LEU A 621 10.54 -8.29 30.76
N PHE A 622 11.33 -7.25 30.51
CA PHE A 622 12.75 -7.26 30.86
C PHE A 622 13.01 -7.25 32.37
N ALA A 623 12.18 -6.54 33.15
CA ALA A 623 12.27 -6.58 34.59
C ALA A 623 12.00 -7.98 35.17
N TRP A 624 11.09 -8.74 34.54
CA TRP A 624 10.82 -10.13 34.90
C TRP A 624 12.02 -11.04 34.55
N ILE A 625 12.58 -10.91 33.35
CA ILE A 625 13.77 -11.68 32.92
C ILE A 625 14.97 -11.42 33.86
N ASP A 626 15.24 -10.16 34.21
CA ASP A 626 16.35 -9.78 35.09
C ASP A 626 16.16 -10.28 36.54
N GLN A 627 14.92 -10.45 37.01
CA GLN A 627 14.62 -11.00 38.33
C GLN A 627 14.93 -12.50 38.39
N ASP A 628 14.56 -13.24 37.34
CA ASP A 628 14.87 -14.67 37.23
C ASP A 628 16.39 -14.91 37.24
N GLU A 629 17.17 -14.15 36.45
CA GLU A 629 18.64 -14.25 36.44
C GLU A 629 19.29 -13.99 37.81
N ARG A 630 18.72 -13.08 38.61
CA ARG A 630 19.24 -12.77 39.96
C ARG A 630 18.84 -13.79 41.02
N SER A 631 17.72 -14.50 40.81
CA SER A 631 17.22 -15.49 41.76
C SER A 631 17.89 -16.87 41.63
N GLY A 632 18.72 -17.08 40.60
CA GLY A 632 19.61 -18.23 40.49
C GLY A 632 18.90 -19.59 40.41
N ILE A 633 17.71 -19.62 39.80
CA ILE A 633 17.08 -20.87 39.33
C ILE A 633 17.53 -21.14 37.90
#